data_AF-A0A815IPY4-F1
#
_entry.id   AF-A0A815IPY4-F1
#
_cell.length_a   1.000
_cell.length_b   1.000
_cell.length_c   1.000
_cell.angle_alpha   90.00
_cell.angle_beta   90.00
_cell.angle_gamma   90.00
#
_symmetry.space_group_name_H-M   'P 1'
#
loop_
_entity.id
_entity.type
_entity.pdbx_description
1 polymer ?
#
loop_
_entity_poly.entity_id
_entity_poly.type
_entity_poly.pdbx_seq_one_letter_code
_entity_poly.pdbx_strand_id
1 'polypeptide(L)'
;MLSTNTTLNLPLTIETEPVTKKQNLSQCRICDAPAQYAYFGAISCNSCKMFFKRNATVEQETFKCNFDGYCEIKRGNRQMCPPCRLGKCFQFGMTTEKFRSPRPTKTKTKSLVKLSILNSLKPDHSLLTTSQWTLLSNLYNSYDEFQVLLLGKSLVDTHNSLQPMNATYQKLVENYLLSLYETTGRYLRSNDDICKLSFSDRSILLRNAADNVSCMAGAFIIHHFDLYSLDSYLKIMTAMFGNRAIFLTLWAMKFIISDIVIFKLALSLFALSKTTYLYSPNIPIDSTNSSTIFHIQNKYAEVTWKYLNYRYGWYEAVKYFHNIIYWFMALTMLMVPVQTCSTHVDNIDSLVELTELTLILDDADEIIETKC
;
A
#
# COMPACT_ATOMS: atom_id res chain seq x y z
N MET A 1 18.89 13.55 64.97
CA MET A 1 18.34 14.74 64.29
C MET A 1 18.15 14.41 62.81
N LEU A 2 16.88 14.42 62.39
CA LEU A 2 16.34 14.63 61.04
C LEU A 2 16.88 13.78 59.87
N SER A 3 16.17 12.69 59.61
CA SER A 3 15.82 12.19 58.28
C SER A 3 14.76 13.09 57.63
N THR A 4 14.94 13.47 56.36
CA THR A 4 13.86 14.06 55.55
C THR A 4 13.77 13.38 54.18
N ASN A 5 12.95 12.33 54.14
CA ASN A 5 12.18 11.95 52.96
C ASN A 5 11.25 13.12 52.62
N THR A 6 11.23 13.56 51.36
CA THR A 6 10.19 14.48 50.88
C THR A 6 9.29 13.72 49.91
N THR A 7 8.22 13.15 50.48
CA THR A 7 7.04 12.68 49.78
C THR A 7 6.20 13.89 49.33
N LEU A 8 5.93 14.01 48.04
CA LEU A 8 4.89 14.88 47.51
C LEU A 8 3.64 14.04 47.25
N ASN A 9 2.69 14.12 48.19
CA ASN A 9 1.30 13.72 48.01
C ASN A 9 0.58 14.73 47.12
N LEU A 10 -0.23 14.23 46.17
CA LEU A 10 -1.33 14.99 45.57
C LEU A 10 -2.59 14.11 45.59
N PRO A 11 -3.79 14.66 45.88
CA PRO A 11 -4.88 13.90 46.48
C PRO A 11 -5.76 13.16 45.46
N LEU A 12 -6.28 12.02 45.91
CA LEU A 12 -7.51 11.42 45.39
C LEU A 12 -8.72 12.26 45.81
N THR A 13 -9.44 12.82 44.84
CA THR A 13 -10.88 13.07 44.95
C THR A 13 -11.54 12.78 43.59
N ILE A 14 -12.39 11.77 43.61
CA ILE A 14 -13.31 11.39 42.54
C ILE A 14 -14.52 12.32 42.66
N GLU A 15 -14.71 13.21 41.70
CA GLU A 15 -15.98 13.90 41.49
C GLU A 15 -16.48 13.61 40.08
N THR A 16 -17.61 12.93 40.03
CA THR A 16 -18.38 12.55 38.84
C THR A 16 -19.29 13.70 38.42
N GLU A 17 -19.10 14.28 37.24
CA GLU A 17 -20.08 15.16 36.57
C GLU A 17 -19.96 15.09 35.01
N PRO A 18 -21.01 15.45 34.27
CA PRO A 18 -21.58 14.60 33.22
C PRO A 18 -20.98 14.77 31.81
N VAL A 19 -21.07 13.70 31.02
CA VAL A 19 -20.62 13.59 29.63
C VAL A 19 -21.42 14.51 28.70
N THR A 20 -20.89 15.68 28.37
CA THR A 20 -21.28 16.41 27.16
C THR A 20 -20.43 15.95 25.97
N LYS A 21 -21.05 15.25 25.01
CA LYS A 21 -20.43 14.80 23.75
C LYS A 21 -19.84 15.98 22.95
N LYS A 22 -18.54 16.24 23.07
CA LYS A 22 -17.79 17.01 22.06
C LYS A 22 -17.73 16.19 20.77
N GLN A 23 -18.47 16.62 19.75
CA GLN A 23 -18.34 16.05 18.40
C GLN A 23 -16.97 16.46 17.84
N ASN A 24 -16.10 15.49 17.57
CA ASN A 24 -14.82 15.75 16.90
C ASN A 24 -15.06 16.14 15.43
N LEU A 25 -15.05 17.45 15.11
CA LEU A 25 -15.01 17.93 13.73
C LEU A 25 -13.61 17.70 13.14
N SER A 26 -13.53 17.19 11.92
CA SER A 26 -12.29 17.09 11.14
C SER A 26 -12.00 18.41 10.39
N GLN A 27 -10.83 18.54 9.75
CA GLN A 27 -10.49 19.72 8.94
C GLN A 27 -10.67 19.43 7.44
N CYS A 28 -11.14 20.43 6.69
CA CYS A 28 -11.27 20.37 5.24
C CYS A 28 -9.90 20.27 4.58
N ARG A 29 -9.67 19.24 3.77
CA ARG A 29 -8.40 19.02 3.07
C ARG A 29 -7.98 20.12 2.08
N ILE A 30 -8.94 20.95 1.66
CA ILE A 30 -8.73 21.94 0.61
C ILE A 30 -8.37 23.29 1.22
N CYS A 31 -9.01 23.69 2.33
CA CYS A 31 -8.87 25.04 2.89
C CYS A 31 -8.82 25.11 4.42
N ASP A 32 -8.69 23.97 5.09
CA ASP A 32 -8.53 23.81 6.54
C ASP A 32 -9.70 24.29 7.41
N ALA A 33 -10.78 24.78 6.80
CA ALA A 33 -12.03 25.08 7.50
C ALA A 33 -12.60 23.80 8.15
N PRO A 34 -13.33 23.92 9.28
CA PRO A 34 -13.98 22.78 9.90
C PRO A 34 -14.86 22.01 8.91
N ALA A 35 -14.75 20.69 8.93
CA ALA A 35 -15.47 19.75 8.09
C ALA A 35 -15.91 18.56 8.95
N GLN A 36 -16.97 17.88 8.53
CA GLN A 36 -17.48 16.71 9.25
C GLN A 36 -17.65 15.50 8.33
N TYR A 37 -17.69 15.73 7.02
CA TYR A 37 -18.06 14.74 6.04
C TYR A 37 -17.09 14.73 4.86
N ALA A 38 -17.01 13.58 4.20
CA ALA A 38 -16.42 13.47 2.87
C ALA A 38 -17.45 13.86 1.80
N TYR A 39 -17.06 14.73 0.88
CA TYR A 39 -17.83 15.06 -0.32
C TYR A 39 -16.98 14.72 -1.54
N PHE A 40 -17.58 14.02 -2.50
CA PHE A 40 -16.94 13.64 -3.76
C PHE A 40 -15.65 12.82 -3.64
N GLY A 41 -15.36 12.24 -2.46
CA GLY A 41 -14.15 11.45 -2.20
C GLY A 41 -13.17 12.07 -1.20
N ALA A 42 -13.36 13.34 -0.80
CA ALA A 42 -12.46 14.03 0.12
C ALA A 42 -13.18 14.71 1.30
N ILE A 43 -12.58 14.67 2.50
CA ILE A 43 -13.06 15.43 3.66
C ILE A 43 -13.00 16.92 3.32
N SER A 44 -14.16 17.57 3.27
CA SER A 44 -14.24 18.95 2.83
C SER A 44 -15.37 19.74 3.49
N CYS A 45 -15.18 21.05 3.59
CA CYS A 45 -16.22 21.95 4.06
C CYS A 45 -17.25 22.21 2.95
N ASN A 46 -18.45 22.66 3.33
CA ASN A 46 -19.54 22.97 2.39
C ASN A 46 -19.12 23.94 1.27
N SER A 47 -18.25 24.90 1.57
CA SER A 47 -17.76 25.84 0.54
C SER A 47 -16.93 25.14 -0.53
N CYS A 48 -16.03 24.22 -0.15
CA CYS A 48 -15.21 23.48 -1.12
C CYS A 48 -16.03 22.42 -1.86
N LYS A 49 -17.03 21.82 -1.22
CA LYS A 49 -18.03 20.99 -1.89
C LYS A 49 -18.74 21.75 -3.02
N MET A 50 -19.34 22.90 -2.70
CA MET A 50 -20.09 23.68 -3.69
C MET A 50 -19.19 24.26 -4.77
N PHE A 51 -17.97 24.65 -4.40
CA PHE A 51 -16.95 25.07 -5.35
C PHE A 51 -16.61 23.95 -6.33
N PHE A 52 -16.30 22.74 -5.85
CA PHE A 52 -15.99 21.60 -6.72
C PHE A 52 -17.15 21.26 -7.67
N LYS A 53 -18.38 21.17 -7.15
CA LYS A 53 -19.57 20.89 -7.96
C LYS A 53 -19.79 21.88 -9.11
N ARG A 54 -19.42 23.15 -8.92
CA ARG A 54 -19.62 24.22 -9.92
C ARG A 54 -18.51 24.28 -10.97
N ASN A 55 -17.29 23.83 -10.64
CA ASN A 55 -16.10 24.11 -11.44
C ASN A 55 -15.44 22.84 -12.01
N ALA A 56 -15.72 21.64 -11.48
CA ALA A 56 -15.06 20.40 -11.88
C ALA A 56 -15.40 19.91 -13.31
N THR A 57 -16.46 20.44 -13.92
CA THR A 57 -16.89 20.10 -15.29
C THR A 57 -16.70 21.25 -16.27
N VAL A 58 -16.07 22.35 -15.85
CA VAL A 58 -15.83 23.50 -16.71
C VAL A 58 -14.49 23.30 -17.44
N GLU A 59 -14.44 23.63 -18.72
CA GLU A 59 -13.26 23.43 -19.57
C GLU A 59 -12.02 24.18 -19.05
N GLN A 60 -10.86 23.51 -19.10
CA GLN A 60 -9.60 23.96 -18.50
C GLN A 60 -9.11 25.31 -19.02
N GLU A 61 -9.49 25.71 -20.23
CA GLU A 61 -9.07 26.97 -20.85
C GLU A 61 -9.58 28.22 -20.11
N THR A 62 -10.60 28.07 -19.26
CA THR A 62 -11.19 29.17 -18.46
C THR A 62 -10.53 29.38 -17.09
N PHE A 63 -9.62 28.49 -16.66
CA PHE A 63 -9.03 28.49 -15.31
C PHE A 63 -7.53 28.77 -15.33
N LYS A 64 -7.14 30.02 -15.61
CA LYS A 64 -5.72 30.44 -15.52
C LYS A 64 -5.41 31.04 -14.16
N CYS A 65 -4.31 30.58 -13.56
CA CYS A 65 -3.79 31.18 -12.34
C CYS A 65 -3.17 32.54 -12.66
N ASN A 66 -3.44 33.55 -11.83
CA ASN A 66 -2.84 34.88 -11.96
C ASN A 66 -1.46 34.97 -11.29
N PHE A 67 -0.95 33.84 -10.81
CA PHE A 67 0.34 33.66 -10.13
C PHE A 67 1.01 32.39 -10.72
N ASP A 68 1.91 31.76 -9.98
CA ASP A 68 2.72 30.63 -10.47
C ASP A 68 2.00 29.26 -10.43
N GLY A 69 0.69 29.23 -10.21
CA GLY A 69 -0.07 27.96 -10.13
C GLY A 69 0.02 27.21 -8.79
N TYR A 70 0.72 27.77 -7.78
CA TYR A 70 0.92 27.14 -6.46
C TYR A 70 0.32 27.91 -5.27
N CYS A 71 -0.80 28.62 -5.47
CA CYS A 71 -1.38 29.44 -4.41
C CYS A 71 -1.78 28.60 -3.19
N GLU A 72 -1.31 28.99 -2.01
CA GLU A 72 -1.71 28.35 -0.75
C GLU A 72 -3.21 28.59 -0.50
N ILE A 73 -3.99 27.52 -0.41
CA ILE A 73 -5.44 27.60 -0.19
C ILE A 73 -5.76 27.36 1.28
N LYS A 74 -6.16 28.42 1.98
CA LYS A 74 -6.66 28.47 3.37
C LYS A 74 -8.06 29.08 3.41
N ARG A 75 -8.75 28.98 4.55
CA ARG A 75 -10.12 29.50 4.73
C ARG A 75 -10.24 30.98 4.32
N GLY A 76 -9.24 31.81 4.63
CA GLY A 76 -9.24 33.25 4.38
C GLY A 76 -8.95 33.65 2.92
N ASN A 77 -8.18 32.87 2.17
CA ASN A 77 -7.71 33.23 0.83
C ASN A 77 -8.18 32.28 -0.29
N ARG A 78 -9.00 31.26 0.00
CA ARG A 78 -9.55 30.30 -0.97
C ARG A 78 -10.41 30.89 -2.09
N GLN A 79 -10.66 32.20 -2.10
CA GLN A 79 -11.34 32.90 -3.20
C GLN A 79 -10.35 33.55 -4.16
N MET A 80 -9.10 33.78 -3.74
CA MET A 80 -8.08 34.50 -4.51
C MET A 80 -7.60 33.74 -5.74
N CYS A 81 -7.61 32.40 -5.68
CA CYS A 81 -7.16 31.56 -6.79
C CYS A 81 -8.08 30.34 -6.98
N PRO A 82 -9.17 30.49 -7.76
CA PRO A 82 -10.02 29.38 -8.18
C PRO A 82 -9.26 28.21 -8.84
N PRO A 83 -8.30 28.41 -9.77
CA PRO A 83 -7.61 27.27 -10.41
C PRO A 83 -6.81 26.42 -9.43
N CYS A 84 -5.99 27.03 -8.56
CA CYS A 84 -5.24 26.28 -7.54
C CYS A 84 -6.18 25.59 -6.53
N ARG A 85 -7.33 26.21 -6.21
CA ARG A 85 -8.34 25.58 -5.37
C ARG A 85 -8.97 24.36 -6.03
N LEU A 86 -9.24 24.41 -7.33
CA LEU A 86 -9.80 23.29 -8.09
C LEU A 86 -8.78 22.17 -8.25
N GLY A 87 -7.53 22.50 -8.57
CA GLY A 87 -6.42 21.54 -8.58
C GLY A 87 -6.27 20.84 -7.24
N LYS A 88 -6.33 21.59 -6.12
CA LYS A 88 -6.30 21.02 -4.77
C LYS A 88 -7.51 20.12 -4.47
N CYS A 89 -8.70 20.41 -5.02
CA CYS A 89 -9.84 19.50 -4.88
C CYS A 89 -9.57 18.13 -5.51
N PHE A 90 -9.07 18.09 -6.76
CA PHE A 90 -8.71 16.85 -7.44
C PHE A 90 -7.52 16.15 -6.75
N GLN A 91 -6.50 16.90 -6.33
CA GLN A 91 -5.34 16.40 -5.58
C GLN A 91 -5.72 15.61 -4.32
N PHE A 92 -6.77 16.04 -3.61
CA PHE A 92 -7.26 15.37 -2.41
C PHE A 92 -8.34 14.31 -2.68
N GLY A 93 -8.51 13.90 -3.94
CA GLY A 93 -9.36 12.77 -4.33
C GLY A 93 -10.82 13.13 -4.52
N MET A 94 -11.15 14.40 -4.81
CA MET A 94 -12.50 14.72 -5.31
C MET A 94 -12.65 14.29 -6.77
N THR A 95 -13.70 13.51 -7.07
CA THR A 95 -14.03 13.04 -8.43
C THR A 95 -15.45 13.43 -8.84
N THR A 96 -15.64 13.68 -10.15
CA THR A 96 -16.95 13.98 -10.77
C THR A 96 -17.84 12.74 -10.89
N GLU A 97 -17.27 11.53 -10.89
CA GLU A 97 -18.00 10.25 -10.93
C GLU A 97 -19.00 10.13 -9.77
N LYS A 98 -18.68 10.73 -8.63
CA LYS A 98 -19.49 10.72 -7.40
C LYS A 98 -20.57 11.80 -7.37
N PHE A 99 -20.84 12.48 -8.49
CA PHE A 99 -21.94 13.44 -8.57
C PHE A 99 -23.32 12.79 -8.44
N ARG A 100 -23.42 11.49 -8.75
CA ARG A 100 -24.65 10.70 -8.68
C ARG A 100 -24.85 9.94 -7.36
N SER A 101 -23.85 9.92 -6.46
CA SER A 101 -23.94 9.18 -5.19
C SER A 101 -24.86 9.88 -4.17
N PRO A 102 -25.81 9.17 -3.52
CA PRO A 102 -26.69 9.76 -2.53
C PRO A 102 -26.00 9.91 -1.15
N ARG A 103 -26.16 11.11 -0.56
CA ARG A 103 -25.78 11.58 0.80
C ARG A 103 -24.32 11.41 1.27
N PRO A 104 -23.76 12.42 1.96
CA PRO A 104 -22.40 12.35 2.53
C PRO A 104 -22.30 11.29 3.64
N THR A 105 -21.22 10.51 3.64
CA THR A 105 -20.93 9.52 4.69
C THR A 105 -20.13 10.14 5.84
N LYS A 106 -20.42 9.74 7.09
CA LYS A 106 -19.60 10.03 8.28
C LYS A 106 -18.41 9.07 8.31
N THR A 107 -17.45 9.25 7.44
CA THR A 107 -16.25 8.41 7.41
C THR A 107 -15.24 8.91 8.45
N LYS A 108 -15.07 8.15 9.55
CA LYS A 108 -13.87 8.25 10.38
C LYS A 108 -12.80 7.41 9.72
N THR A 109 -11.99 7.99 8.84
CA THR A 109 -10.93 7.23 8.15
C THR A 109 -9.58 7.94 8.28
N LYS A 110 -8.67 7.27 8.98
CA LYS A 110 -7.27 7.63 9.24
C LYS A 110 -6.43 7.35 7.98
N SER A 111 -6.54 8.16 6.93
CA SER A 111 -5.74 7.98 5.69
C SER A 111 -4.65 9.04 5.46
N LEU A 112 -4.21 9.75 6.51
CA LEU A 112 -3.33 10.92 6.33
C LEU A 112 -1.84 10.67 6.29
N VAL A 113 -1.35 9.54 6.78
CA VAL A 113 0.10 9.31 6.81
C VAL A 113 0.62 8.96 5.41
N LYS A 114 -0.21 8.31 4.58
CA LYS A 114 0.17 7.77 3.25
C LYS A 114 0.51 8.82 2.18
N LEU A 115 -0.04 10.04 2.20
CA LEU A 115 0.24 11.02 1.13
C LEU A 115 1.39 12.01 1.44
N SER A 116 1.97 11.99 2.63
CA SER A 116 2.95 13.01 3.05
C SER A 116 4.37 12.77 2.54
N ILE A 117 4.73 11.52 2.25
CA ILE A 117 6.10 11.11 1.87
C ILE A 117 6.39 11.43 0.39
N LEU A 118 5.43 11.24 -0.53
CA LEU A 118 5.60 11.63 -1.94
C LEU A 118 5.43 13.15 -2.16
N ASN A 119 4.59 13.82 -1.37
CA ASN A 119 4.33 15.26 -1.52
C ASN A 119 5.44 16.16 -0.95
N SER A 120 6.42 15.62 -0.23
CA SER A 120 7.59 16.36 0.25
C SER A 120 8.76 16.36 -0.75
N LEU A 121 8.58 15.70 -1.91
CA LEU A 121 9.55 15.64 -3.00
C LEU A 121 9.25 16.73 -4.03
N LYS A 122 10.05 17.79 -4.04
CA LYS A 122 9.94 18.93 -4.97
C LYS A 122 10.21 18.50 -6.44
N PRO A 123 9.30 18.77 -7.39
CA PRO A 123 9.49 18.42 -8.81
C PRO A 123 10.67 19.12 -9.50
N ASP A 124 11.17 20.23 -8.95
CA ASP A 124 12.04 21.17 -9.69
C ASP A 124 13.48 20.68 -9.98
N HIS A 125 13.87 19.50 -9.48
CA HIS A 125 15.14 18.83 -9.85
C HIS A 125 14.97 17.34 -10.17
N SER A 126 13.74 16.91 -10.44
CA SER A 126 13.41 15.51 -10.70
C SER A 126 13.78 15.08 -12.12
N LEU A 127 14.48 13.94 -12.24
CA LEU A 127 14.68 13.24 -13.52
C LEU A 127 13.40 12.54 -14.04
N LEU A 128 12.34 12.47 -13.22
CA LEU A 128 11.06 11.87 -13.58
C LEU A 128 10.16 12.88 -14.32
N THR A 129 9.55 12.41 -15.40
CA THR A 129 8.47 13.13 -16.10
C THR A 129 7.17 13.11 -15.31
N THR A 130 6.18 13.93 -15.68
CA THR A 130 4.85 13.92 -15.06
C THR A 130 4.18 12.55 -15.09
N SER A 131 4.27 11.83 -16.22
CA SER A 131 3.71 10.47 -16.33
C SER A 131 4.44 9.48 -15.41
N GLN A 132 5.74 9.62 -15.25
CA GLN A 132 6.55 8.81 -14.34
C GLN A 132 6.22 9.09 -12.87
N TRP A 133 5.92 10.35 -12.50
CA TRP A 133 5.41 10.69 -11.17
C TRP A 133 4.03 10.10 -10.90
N THR A 134 3.13 10.13 -11.88
CA THR A 134 1.82 9.48 -11.77
C THR A 134 2.00 7.98 -11.56
N LEU A 135 2.86 7.34 -12.36
CA LEU A 135 3.14 5.92 -12.20
C LEU A 135 3.73 5.59 -10.83
N LEU A 136 4.74 6.34 -10.38
CA LEU A 136 5.33 6.19 -9.04
C LEU A 136 4.26 6.27 -7.94
N SER A 137 3.36 7.24 -8.04
CA SER A 137 2.24 7.41 -7.11
C SER A 137 1.30 6.22 -7.16
N ASN A 138 0.97 5.70 -8.35
CA ASN A 138 0.10 4.53 -8.49
C ASN A 138 0.75 3.29 -7.85
N LEU A 139 2.03 3.02 -8.13
CA LEU A 139 2.76 1.89 -7.53
C LEU A 139 2.90 2.00 -6.01
N TYR A 140 3.11 3.20 -5.50
CA TYR A 140 3.15 3.44 -4.06
C TYR A 140 1.78 3.17 -3.39
N ASN A 141 0.68 3.46 -4.09
CA ASN A 141 -0.66 3.30 -3.55
C ASN A 141 -1.30 1.94 -3.85
N SER A 142 -0.74 1.13 -4.77
CA SER A 142 -1.32 -0.15 -5.18
C SER A 142 -1.25 -1.24 -4.11
N TYR A 143 -0.31 -1.16 -3.17
CA TYR A 143 -0.20 -2.12 -2.06
C TYR A 143 -0.68 -1.48 -0.74
N ASP A 144 -1.77 -2.00 -0.17
CA ASP A 144 -2.33 -1.53 1.11
C ASP A 144 -1.98 -2.47 2.27
N GLU A 145 -0.82 -2.18 2.87
CA GLU A 145 -0.20 -2.88 3.97
C GLU A 145 -0.87 -2.67 5.35
N PHE A 146 -1.88 -1.79 5.46
CA PHE A 146 -2.37 -1.29 6.75
C PHE A 146 -2.87 -2.42 7.67
N GLN A 147 -3.70 -3.33 7.15
CA GLN A 147 -4.28 -4.40 7.96
C GLN A 147 -3.21 -5.41 8.40
N VAL A 148 -2.28 -5.75 7.51
CA VAL A 148 -1.20 -6.69 7.79
C VAL A 148 -0.24 -6.11 8.84
N LEU A 149 0.05 -4.80 8.78
CA LEU A 149 0.84 -4.12 9.81
C LEU A 149 0.13 -4.13 11.18
N LEU A 150 -1.19 -3.91 11.21
CA LEU A 150 -1.97 -3.96 12.45
C LEU A 150 -1.94 -5.36 13.09
N LEU A 151 -2.02 -6.41 12.27
CA LEU A 151 -1.91 -7.79 12.74
C LEU A 151 -0.50 -8.13 13.20
N GLY A 152 0.54 -7.67 12.48
CA GLY A 152 1.94 -7.78 12.93
C GLY A 152 2.17 -7.16 14.29
N LYS A 153 1.62 -5.96 14.53
CA LYS A 153 1.65 -5.33 15.85
C LYS A 153 0.89 -6.14 16.90
N SER A 154 -0.32 -6.61 16.56
CA SER A 154 -1.13 -7.43 17.46
C SER A 154 -0.41 -8.72 17.88
N LEU A 155 0.38 -9.33 16.99
CA LEU A 155 1.22 -10.48 17.30
C LEU A 155 2.24 -10.14 18.40
N VAL A 156 2.97 -9.04 18.25
CA VAL A 156 3.93 -8.56 19.26
C VAL A 156 3.23 -8.28 20.59
N ASP A 157 2.13 -7.52 20.57
CA ASP A 157 1.40 -7.13 21.78
C ASP A 157 0.83 -8.37 22.51
N THR A 158 0.32 -9.36 21.76
CA THR A 158 -0.23 -10.61 22.33
C THR A 158 0.87 -11.50 22.88
N HIS A 159 2.01 -11.61 22.19
CA HIS A 159 3.16 -12.38 22.64
C HIS A 159 3.69 -11.87 24.00
N ASN A 160 3.74 -10.55 24.18
CA ASN A 160 4.24 -9.92 25.40
C ASN A 160 3.25 -9.96 26.57
N SER A 161 1.96 -10.20 26.33
CA SER A 161 0.89 -10.10 27.34
C SER A 161 0.40 -11.44 27.91
N LEU A 162 0.74 -12.59 27.29
CA LEU A 162 0.23 -13.92 27.67
C LEU A 162 1.33 -14.99 27.65
N GLN A 163 1.06 -16.14 28.29
CA GLN A 163 1.77 -17.39 27.99
C GLN A 163 1.58 -17.68 26.48
N PRO A 164 2.63 -17.56 25.64
CA PRO A 164 2.50 -17.31 24.20
C PRO A 164 2.13 -18.55 23.35
N MET A 165 1.80 -19.67 24.01
CA MET A 165 1.34 -20.94 23.42
C MET A 165 -0.12 -21.23 23.79
N ASN A 166 -1.03 -20.37 23.35
CA ASN A 166 -2.47 -20.63 23.45
C ASN A 166 -3.11 -20.67 22.04
N ALA A 167 -4.24 -21.37 21.90
CA ALA A 167 -4.97 -21.48 20.63
C ALA A 167 -5.30 -20.09 20.01
N THR A 168 -5.42 -19.07 20.85
CA THR A 168 -5.63 -17.68 20.43
C THR A 168 -4.45 -17.12 19.64
N TYR A 169 -3.20 -17.34 20.08
CA TYR A 169 -2.01 -16.87 19.37
C TYR A 169 -1.85 -17.58 18.03
N GLN A 170 -2.08 -18.89 17.99
CA GLN A 170 -2.10 -19.64 16.73
C GLN A 170 -3.13 -19.07 15.75
N LYS A 171 -4.36 -18.79 16.23
CA LYS A 171 -5.39 -18.21 15.38
C LYS A 171 -5.01 -16.81 14.87
N LEU A 172 -4.29 -16.04 15.68
CA LEU A 172 -3.79 -14.73 15.26
C LEU A 172 -2.73 -14.84 14.15
N VAL A 173 -1.84 -15.84 14.22
CA VAL A 173 -0.87 -16.13 13.14
C VAL A 173 -1.58 -16.55 11.85
N GLU A 174 -2.58 -17.41 11.94
CA GLU A 174 -3.40 -17.79 10.77
C GLU A 174 -4.10 -16.57 10.15
N ASN A 175 -4.73 -15.72 10.97
CA ASN A 175 -5.40 -14.50 10.50
C ASN A 175 -4.41 -13.53 9.84
N TYR A 176 -3.19 -13.43 10.38
CA TYR A 176 -2.10 -12.66 9.77
C TYR A 176 -1.76 -13.17 8.36
N LEU A 177 -1.58 -14.49 8.20
CA LEU A 177 -1.27 -15.09 6.90
C LEU A 177 -2.42 -14.92 5.91
N LEU A 178 -3.67 -15.15 6.32
CA LEU A 178 -4.84 -14.92 5.48
C LEU A 178 -4.93 -13.46 5.02
N SER A 179 -4.71 -12.49 5.92
CA SER A 179 -4.70 -11.08 5.56
C SER A 179 -3.56 -10.70 4.60
N LEU A 180 -2.40 -11.36 4.72
CA LEU A 180 -1.29 -11.19 3.79
C LEU A 180 -1.65 -11.63 2.37
N TYR A 181 -2.27 -12.81 2.21
CA TYR A 181 -2.74 -13.32 0.92
C TYR A 181 -3.88 -12.46 0.35
N GLU A 182 -4.85 -12.05 1.17
CA GLU A 182 -5.94 -11.18 0.74
C GLU A 182 -5.42 -9.83 0.23
N THR A 183 -4.43 -9.25 0.94
CA THR A 183 -3.76 -8.01 0.52
C THR A 183 -3.01 -8.19 -0.79
N THR A 184 -2.38 -9.34 -0.99
CA THR A 184 -1.73 -9.71 -2.25
C THR A 184 -2.73 -9.77 -3.41
N GLY A 185 -3.87 -10.45 -3.23
CA GLY A 185 -4.93 -10.48 -4.25
C GLY A 185 -5.48 -9.09 -4.57
N ARG A 186 -5.73 -8.24 -3.56
CA ARG A 186 -6.15 -6.84 -3.77
C ARG A 186 -5.12 -6.05 -4.58
N TYR A 187 -3.83 -6.21 -4.28
CA TYR A 187 -2.75 -5.59 -5.03
C TYR A 187 -2.81 -6.00 -6.51
N LEU A 188 -2.89 -7.30 -6.81
CA LEU A 188 -2.91 -7.80 -8.19
C LEU A 188 -4.11 -7.25 -8.98
N ARG A 189 -5.31 -7.22 -8.38
CA ARG A 189 -6.54 -6.70 -9.02
C ARG A 189 -6.55 -5.19 -9.21
N SER A 190 -5.79 -4.45 -8.40
CA SER A 190 -5.71 -2.98 -8.49
C SER A 190 -4.53 -2.48 -9.33
N ASN A 191 -3.71 -3.38 -9.85
CA ASN A 191 -2.55 -3.00 -10.65
C ASN A 191 -2.94 -2.80 -12.13
N ASP A 192 -3.06 -1.54 -12.56
CA ASP A 192 -3.49 -1.18 -13.91
C ASP A 192 -2.76 -1.92 -15.03
N ASP A 193 -1.45 -2.13 -14.90
CA ASP A 193 -0.65 -2.79 -15.95
C ASP A 193 -0.90 -4.30 -16.00
N ILE A 194 -1.14 -4.94 -14.85
CA ILE A 194 -1.52 -6.37 -14.78
C ILE A 194 -2.93 -6.56 -15.37
N CYS A 195 -3.87 -5.69 -15.00
CA CYS A 195 -5.26 -5.76 -15.48
C CYS A 195 -5.37 -5.53 -16.99
N LYS A 196 -4.43 -4.80 -17.61
CA LYS A 196 -4.39 -4.58 -19.07
C LYS A 196 -3.72 -5.70 -19.86
N LEU A 197 -3.13 -6.69 -19.19
CA LEU A 197 -2.56 -7.84 -19.90
C LEU A 197 -3.65 -8.67 -20.57
N SER A 198 -3.29 -9.32 -21.68
CA SER A 198 -4.14 -10.33 -22.31
C SER A 198 -4.48 -11.44 -21.32
N PHE A 199 -5.63 -12.08 -21.49
CA PHE A 199 -6.04 -13.20 -20.63
C PHE A 199 -4.95 -14.29 -20.52
N SER A 200 -4.32 -14.64 -21.65
CA SER A 200 -3.23 -15.63 -21.68
C SER A 200 -2.00 -15.16 -20.88
N ASP A 201 -1.58 -13.91 -21.03
CA ASP A 201 -0.42 -13.38 -20.30
C ASP A 201 -0.71 -13.22 -18.80
N ARG A 202 -1.95 -12.83 -18.47
CA ARG A 202 -2.44 -12.63 -17.11
C ARG A 202 -2.48 -13.94 -16.34
N SER A 203 -3.05 -15.00 -16.92
CA SER A 203 -3.15 -16.32 -16.25
C SER A 203 -1.77 -16.92 -15.95
N ILE A 204 -0.82 -16.78 -16.89
CA ILE A 204 0.58 -17.19 -16.68
C ILE A 204 1.22 -16.38 -15.56
N LEU A 205 1.04 -15.05 -15.56
CA LEU A 205 1.69 -14.15 -14.61
C LEU A 205 1.14 -14.26 -13.18
N LEU A 206 -0.18 -14.39 -13.00
CA LEU A 206 -0.85 -14.21 -11.72
C LEU A 206 -0.34 -15.16 -10.64
N ARG A 207 -0.08 -16.42 -10.97
CA ARG A 207 0.48 -17.40 -10.02
C ARG A 207 1.84 -16.95 -9.48
N ASN A 208 2.76 -16.61 -10.38
CA ASN A 208 4.10 -16.14 -10.00
C ASN A 208 4.05 -14.81 -9.26
N ALA A 209 3.19 -13.88 -9.69
CA ALA A 209 3.02 -12.60 -9.05
C ALA A 209 2.47 -12.76 -7.63
N ALA A 210 1.53 -13.69 -7.41
CA ALA A 210 0.99 -14.01 -6.09
C ALA A 210 2.07 -14.58 -5.15
N ASP A 211 2.87 -15.55 -5.62
CA ASP A 211 4.00 -16.11 -4.87
C ASP A 211 4.99 -15.01 -4.48
N ASN A 212 5.43 -14.24 -5.47
CA ASN A 212 6.44 -13.19 -5.30
C ASN A 212 5.99 -12.10 -4.33
N VAL A 213 4.77 -11.57 -4.51
CA VAL A 213 4.23 -10.48 -3.68
C VAL A 213 3.99 -10.96 -2.26
N SER A 214 3.35 -12.14 -2.08
CA SER A 214 3.03 -12.66 -0.75
C SER A 214 4.29 -12.91 0.07
N CYS A 215 5.32 -13.52 -0.52
CA CYS A 215 6.54 -13.84 0.19
C CYS A 215 7.43 -12.61 0.46
N MET A 216 7.52 -11.68 -0.50
CA MET A 216 8.24 -10.43 -0.29
C MET A 216 7.59 -9.57 0.80
N ALA A 217 6.26 -9.44 0.76
CA ALA A 217 5.52 -8.72 1.79
C ALA A 217 5.61 -9.41 3.15
N GLY A 218 5.52 -10.74 3.19
CA GLY A 218 5.71 -11.51 4.42
C GLY A 218 7.08 -11.27 5.04
N ALA A 219 8.16 -11.36 4.25
CA ALA A 219 9.52 -11.08 4.71
C ALA A 219 9.67 -9.63 5.23
N PHE A 220 9.08 -8.65 4.54
CA PHE A 220 9.09 -7.25 4.97
C PHE A 220 8.43 -7.05 6.33
N ILE A 221 7.23 -7.60 6.55
CA ILE A 221 6.47 -7.41 7.79
C ILE A 221 7.15 -8.15 8.96
N ILE A 222 7.66 -9.35 8.73
CA ILE A 222 8.42 -10.11 9.75
C ILE A 222 9.63 -9.31 10.21
N HIS A 223 10.37 -8.70 9.28
CA HIS A 223 11.50 -7.83 9.62
C HIS A 223 11.06 -6.56 10.35
N HIS A 224 9.99 -5.90 9.87
CA HIS A 224 9.52 -4.62 10.42
C HIS A 224 9.13 -4.69 11.90
N PHE A 225 8.50 -5.80 12.32
CA PHE A 225 8.08 -6.00 13.72
C PHE A 225 9.00 -6.94 14.49
N ASP A 226 10.14 -7.34 13.92
CA ASP A 226 11.04 -8.30 14.55
C ASP A 226 10.36 -9.64 14.92
N LEU A 227 9.37 -10.09 14.13
CA LEU A 227 8.53 -11.24 14.53
C LEU A 227 9.32 -12.54 14.71
N TYR A 228 10.51 -12.63 14.10
CA TYR A 228 11.39 -13.79 14.23
C TYR A 228 12.03 -13.93 15.62
N SER A 229 12.06 -12.86 16.43
CA SER A 229 12.52 -12.93 17.82
C SER A 229 11.46 -13.51 18.76
N LEU A 230 10.20 -13.55 18.32
CA LEU A 230 9.08 -14.14 19.06
C LEU A 230 9.12 -15.66 18.90
N ASP A 231 9.55 -16.36 19.95
CA ASP A 231 9.74 -17.83 19.92
C ASP A 231 8.47 -18.59 19.47
N SER A 232 7.32 -18.09 19.87
CA SER A 232 6.02 -18.71 19.62
C SER A 232 5.56 -18.48 18.19
N TYR A 233 5.87 -17.33 17.61
CA TYR A 233 5.67 -17.09 16.18
C TYR A 233 6.56 -18.03 15.36
N LEU A 234 7.84 -18.11 15.71
CA LEU A 234 8.82 -18.92 15.00
C LEU A 234 8.46 -20.41 15.03
N LYS A 235 7.99 -20.93 16.18
CA LYS A 235 7.50 -22.30 16.32
C LYS A 235 6.33 -22.60 15.38
N ILE A 236 5.32 -21.74 15.34
CA ILE A 236 4.15 -21.91 14.47
C ILE A 236 4.55 -21.84 13.00
N MET A 237 5.30 -20.81 12.60
CA MET A 237 5.74 -20.65 11.22
C MET A 237 6.64 -21.81 10.76
N THR A 238 7.50 -22.33 11.64
CA THR A 238 8.33 -23.50 11.35
C THR A 238 7.49 -24.77 11.18
N ALA A 239 6.44 -24.94 11.98
CA ALA A 239 5.51 -26.06 11.82
C ALA A 239 4.73 -26.00 10.50
N MET A 240 4.38 -24.79 10.04
CA MET A 240 3.63 -24.58 8.79
C MET A 240 4.50 -24.71 7.54
N PHE A 241 5.65 -24.02 7.50
CA PHE A 241 6.47 -23.89 6.29
C PHE A 241 7.77 -24.69 6.30
N GLY A 242 8.16 -25.24 7.46
CA GLY A 242 9.38 -26.02 7.63
C GLY A 242 10.64 -25.16 7.87
N ASN A 243 11.65 -25.79 8.48
CA ASN A 243 12.90 -25.14 8.88
C ASN A 243 13.63 -24.43 7.72
N ARG A 244 13.65 -25.05 6.53
CA ARG A 244 14.36 -24.51 5.36
C ARG A 244 13.74 -23.21 4.86
N ALA A 245 12.41 -23.12 4.80
CA ALA A 245 11.70 -21.91 4.40
C ALA A 245 11.93 -20.79 5.42
N ILE A 246 11.89 -21.09 6.71
CA ILE A 246 12.16 -20.10 7.77
C ILE A 246 13.60 -19.60 7.70
N PHE A 247 14.59 -20.49 7.57
CA PHE A 247 15.98 -20.10 7.41
C PHE A 247 16.21 -19.16 6.22
N LEU A 248 15.64 -19.48 5.06
CA LEU A 248 15.77 -18.65 3.87
C LEU A 248 15.00 -17.34 3.98
N THR A 249 13.87 -17.33 4.69
CA THR A 249 13.12 -16.10 5.03
C THR A 249 14.01 -15.17 5.85
N LEU A 250 14.64 -15.67 6.91
CA LEU A 250 15.56 -14.88 7.75
C LEU A 250 16.80 -14.41 6.97
N TRP A 251 17.33 -15.24 6.07
CA TRP A 251 18.46 -14.86 5.22
C TRP A 251 18.08 -13.74 4.24
N ALA A 252 16.89 -13.82 3.62
CA ALA A 252 16.39 -12.80 2.71
C ALA A 252 16.20 -11.43 3.41
N MET A 253 15.91 -11.42 4.72
CA MET A 253 15.75 -10.17 5.47
C MET A 253 17.02 -9.31 5.53
N LYS A 254 18.21 -9.89 5.35
CA LYS A 254 19.48 -9.14 5.35
C LYS A 254 19.57 -8.09 4.25
N PHE A 255 18.75 -8.23 3.20
CA PHE A 255 18.72 -7.34 2.05
C PHE A 255 17.50 -6.41 2.04
N ILE A 256 16.66 -6.46 3.09
CA ILE A 256 15.47 -5.62 3.18
C ILE A 256 15.84 -4.15 3.27
N ILE A 257 15.06 -3.35 2.56
CA ILE A 257 15.12 -1.90 2.60
C ILE A 257 13.94 -1.41 3.45
N SER A 258 14.22 -0.74 4.57
CA SER A 258 13.18 -0.31 5.53
C SER A 258 12.31 0.84 5.02
N ASP A 259 12.75 1.55 3.98
CA ASP A 259 11.96 2.62 3.36
C ASP A 259 10.74 2.02 2.63
N ILE A 260 9.54 2.40 3.09
CA ILE A 260 8.28 1.85 2.58
C ILE A 260 8.05 2.15 1.10
N VAL A 261 8.55 3.28 0.58
CA VAL A 261 8.40 3.62 -0.84
C VAL A 261 9.25 2.67 -1.66
N ILE A 262 10.51 2.48 -1.26
CA ILE A 262 11.42 1.55 -1.95
C ILE A 262 10.89 0.12 -1.88
N PHE A 263 10.37 -0.31 -0.72
CA PHE A 263 9.72 -1.61 -0.57
C PHE A 263 8.61 -1.81 -1.61
N LYS A 264 7.70 -0.85 -1.76
CA LYS A 264 6.57 -0.98 -2.70
C LYS A 264 7.02 -0.98 -4.16
N LEU A 265 8.01 -0.16 -4.52
CA LEU A 265 8.60 -0.18 -5.86
C LEU A 265 9.29 -1.51 -6.16
N ALA A 266 10.05 -2.03 -5.19
CA ALA A 266 10.68 -3.33 -5.30
C ALA A 266 9.64 -4.47 -5.36
N LEU A 267 8.54 -4.38 -4.60
CA LEU A 267 7.42 -5.31 -4.66
C LEU A 267 6.75 -5.30 -6.03
N SER A 268 6.54 -4.13 -6.63
CA SER A 268 5.98 -4.02 -7.98
C SER A 268 6.90 -4.60 -9.05
N LEU A 269 8.21 -4.41 -8.92
CA LEU A 269 9.21 -5.03 -9.79
C LEU A 269 9.23 -6.56 -9.63
N PHE A 270 9.25 -7.05 -8.39
CA PHE A 270 9.34 -8.47 -8.09
C PHE A 270 8.06 -9.21 -8.50
N ALA A 271 6.89 -8.59 -8.36
CA ALA A 271 5.62 -9.14 -8.80
C ALA A 271 5.66 -9.58 -10.28
N LEU A 272 6.37 -8.84 -11.12
CA LEU A 272 6.50 -9.16 -12.55
C LEU A 272 7.66 -10.10 -12.86
N SER A 273 8.54 -10.40 -11.90
CA SER A 273 9.74 -11.21 -12.12
C SER A 273 9.40 -12.68 -12.38
N LYS A 274 10.07 -13.28 -13.36
CA LYS A 274 9.84 -14.66 -13.81
C LYS A 274 10.65 -15.72 -13.04
N THR A 275 11.01 -15.44 -11.80
CA THR A 275 12.03 -16.22 -11.07
C THR A 275 11.61 -17.66 -10.70
N THR A 276 10.44 -18.15 -11.09
CA THR A 276 9.95 -19.46 -10.66
C THR A 276 9.10 -20.19 -11.71
N TYR A 277 9.75 -20.74 -12.75
CA TYR A 277 9.19 -21.83 -13.60
C TYR A 277 10.06 -23.09 -13.59
N LEU A 278 10.76 -23.37 -12.49
CA LEU A 278 11.56 -24.60 -12.44
C LEU A 278 10.75 -25.86 -12.09
N TYR A 279 9.50 -25.75 -11.60
CA TYR A 279 8.76 -26.93 -11.11
C TYR A 279 7.23 -26.87 -11.27
N SER A 280 6.70 -26.37 -12.39
CA SER A 280 5.35 -26.78 -12.83
C SER A 280 5.48 -27.75 -14.01
N PRO A 281 5.28 -29.06 -13.83
CA PRO A 281 5.47 -30.05 -14.89
C PRO A 281 4.47 -29.91 -16.06
N ASN A 282 3.49 -29.01 -15.96
CA ASN A 282 2.39 -28.89 -16.91
C ASN A 282 2.32 -27.54 -17.65
N ILE A 283 3.26 -26.60 -17.43
CA ILE A 283 3.28 -25.33 -18.17
C ILE A 283 4.39 -25.40 -19.22
N PRO A 284 4.06 -25.30 -20.53
CA PRO A 284 5.06 -25.35 -21.59
C PRO A 284 6.14 -24.26 -21.40
N ILE A 285 7.40 -24.68 -21.46
CA ILE A 285 8.61 -23.86 -21.30
C ILE A 285 8.70 -22.73 -22.36
N ASP A 286 7.94 -22.84 -23.46
CA ASP A 286 8.01 -21.93 -24.61
C ASP A 286 6.95 -20.81 -24.66
N SER A 287 5.96 -20.78 -23.77
CA SER A 287 4.92 -19.73 -23.85
C SER A 287 5.29 -18.48 -23.05
N THR A 288 5.69 -17.46 -23.81
CA THR A 288 5.49 -16.02 -23.56
C THR A 288 6.33 -15.35 -22.49
N ASN A 289 7.59 -15.09 -22.82
CA ASN A 289 8.13 -13.75 -22.57
C ASN A 289 7.36 -12.73 -23.43
N SER A 290 6.10 -12.44 -23.06
CA SER A 290 5.30 -11.43 -23.77
C SER A 290 6.07 -10.12 -23.71
N SER A 291 6.40 -9.57 -24.88
CA SER A 291 7.10 -8.28 -25.02
C SER A 291 6.46 -7.20 -24.14
N THR A 292 5.15 -7.32 -23.88
CA THR A 292 4.37 -6.45 -22.99
C THR A 292 4.83 -6.52 -21.53
N ILE A 293 5.04 -7.72 -20.97
CA ILE A 293 5.48 -7.89 -19.57
C ILE A 293 6.87 -7.27 -19.38
N PHE A 294 7.79 -7.53 -20.31
CA PHE A 294 9.12 -6.91 -20.29
C PHE A 294 9.06 -5.39 -20.40
N HIS A 295 8.16 -4.86 -21.22
CA HIS A 295 7.98 -3.42 -21.34
C HIS A 295 7.50 -2.80 -20.01
N ILE A 296 6.57 -3.45 -19.31
CA ILE A 296 6.10 -3.02 -17.99
C ILE A 296 7.24 -3.09 -16.95
N GLN A 297 8.00 -4.18 -16.93
CA GLN A 297 9.16 -4.33 -16.03
C GLN A 297 10.19 -3.21 -16.23
N ASN A 298 10.56 -2.92 -17.49
CA ASN A 298 11.50 -1.85 -17.82
C ASN A 298 10.97 -0.49 -17.36
N LYS A 299 9.67 -0.23 -17.57
CA LYS A 299 9.00 0.98 -17.11
C LYS A 299 9.09 1.15 -15.59
N TYR A 300 8.84 0.08 -14.83
CA TYR A 300 8.93 0.09 -13.35
C TYR A 300 10.38 0.25 -12.88
N ALA A 301 11.34 -0.39 -13.56
CA ALA A 301 12.75 -0.31 -13.23
C ALA A 301 13.29 1.10 -13.45
N GLU A 302 12.91 1.72 -14.57
CA GLU A 302 13.29 3.10 -14.90
C GLU A 302 12.75 4.10 -13.86
N VAL A 303 11.47 4.01 -13.51
CA VAL A 303 10.87 4.88 -12.48
C VAL A 303 11.53 4.68 -11.12
N THR A 304 11.80 3.44 -10.74
CA THR A 304 12.48 3.12 -9.49
C THR A 304 13.89 3.71 -9.47
N TRP A 305 14.67 3.51 -10.54
CA TRP A 305 16.02 4.06 -10.67
C TRP A 305 16.04 5.59 -10.61
N LYS A 306 15.15 6.25 -11.37
CA LYS A 306 15.05 7.71 -11.38
C LYS A 306 14.62 8.26 -10.02
N TYR A 307 13.68 7.60 -9.35
CA TYR A 307 13.26 7.94 -7.99
C TYR A 307 14.42 7.86 -7.01
N LEU A 308 15.19 6.77 -7.02
CA LEU A 308 16.33 6.58 -6.12
C LEU A 308 17.41 7.65 -6.37
N ASN A 309 17.73 7.93 -7.63
CA ASN A 309 18.70 8.97 -7.98
C ASN A 309 18.24 10.35 -7.50
N TYR A 310 16.97 10.67 -7.73
CA TYR A 310 16.39 11.93 -7.29
C TYR A 310 16.35 12.06 -5.76
N ARG A 311 16.01 10.98 -5.04
CA ARG A 311 15.81 11.02 -3.57
C ARG A 311 17.11 10.93 -2.77
N TYR A 312 18.07 10.14 -3.23
CA TYR A 312 19.28 9.77 -2.48
C TYR A 312 20.60 10.09 -3.21
N GLY A 313 20.56 10.50 -4.48
CA GLY A 313 21.75 10.70 -5.31
C GLY A 313 22.30 9.40 -5.89
N TRP A 314 23.19 9.52 -6.87
CA TRP A 314 23.65 8.38 -7.70
C TRP A 314 24.29 7.24 -6.88
N TYR A 315 25.20 7.56 -5.96
CA TYR A 315 25.95 6.55 -5.22
C TYR A 315 25.06 5.70 -4.30
N GLU A 316 24.16 6.34 -3.55
CA GLU A 316 23.20 5.63 -2.71
C GLU A 316 22.13 4.92 -3.56
N ALA A 317 21.73 5.50 -4.70
CA ALA A 317 20.83 4.84 -5.63
C ALA A 317 21.40 3.51 -6.15
N VAL A 318 22.69 3.45 -6.49
CA VAL A 318 23.38 2.20 -6.88
C VAL A 318 23.28 1.17 -5.76
N LYS A 319 23.54 1.55 -4.50
CA LYS A 319 23.45 0.63 -3.35
C LYS A 319 22.03 0.13 -3.13
N TYR A 320 21.03 1.01 -3.17
CA TYR A 320 19.63 0.61 -3.03
C TYR A 320 19.22 -0.35 -4.14
N PHE A 321 19.56 -0.04 -5.39
CA PHE A 321 19.21 -0.90 -6.52
C PHE A 321 19.92 -2.26 -6.45
N HIS A 322 21.20 -2.27 -6.03
CA HIS A 322 21.94 -3.49 -5.75
C HIS A 322 21.24 -4.32 -4.66
N ASN A 323 20.87 -3.72 -3.53
CA ASN A 323 20.15 -4.42 -2.45
C ASN A 323 18.80 -4.99 -2.91
N ILE A 324 18.05 -4.26 -3.76
CA ILE A 324 16.82 -4.78 -4.38
C ILE A 324 17.11 -6.07 -5.15
N ILE A 325 18.17 -6.09 -5.97
CA ILE A 325 18.55 -7.27 -6.76
C ILE A 325 18.92 -8.46 -5.86
N TYR A 326 19.74 -8.23 -4.82
CA TYR A 326 20.07 -9.30 -3.86
C TYR A 326 18.83 -9.81 -3.13
N TRP A 327 17.90 -8.92 -2.78
CA TRP A 327 16.67 -9.34 -2.15
C TRP A 327 15.82 -10.20 -3.08
N PHE A 328 15.73 -9.86 -4.37
CA PHE A 328 15.04 -10.70 -5.37
C PHE A 328 15.68 -12.07 -5.52
N MET A 329 17.02 -12.13 -5.59
CA MET A 329 17.74 -13.41 -5.62
C MET A 329 17.46 -14.23 -4.36
N ALA A 330 17.46 -13.59 -3.19
CA ALA A 330 17.20 -14.28 -1.93
C ALA A 330 15.77 -14.81 -1.81
N LEU A 331 14.79 -14.00 -2.23
CA LEU A 331 13.38 -14.41 -2.31
C LEU A 331 13.17 -15.54 -3.31
N THR A 332 13.87 -15.52 -4.45
CA THR A 332 13.84 -16.63 -5.42
C THR A 332 14.29 -17.95 -4.79
N MET A 333 15.36 -17.93 -3.98
CA MET A 333 15.80 -19.12 -3.25
C MET A 333 14.77 -19.56 -2.20
N LEU A 334 14.11 -18.62 -1.53
CA LEU A 334 13.01 -18.90 -0.59
C LEU A 334 11.80 -19.55 -1.28
N MET A 335 11.49 -19.20 -2.54
CA MET A 335 10.31 -19.72 -3.22
C MET A 335 10.38 -21.24 -3.38
N VAL A 336 11.57 -21.79 -3.64
CA VAL A 336 11.75 -23.22 -3.90
C VAL A 336 11.15 -24.11 -2.79
N PRO A 337 11.50 -23.96 -1.49
CA PRO A 337 10.86 -24.73 -0.44
C PRO A 337 9.42 -24.27 -0.12
N VAL A 338 9.12 -22.99 -0.26
CA VAL A 338 7.77 -22.46 0.04
C VAL A 338 6.72 -23.01 -0.92
N GLN A 339 7.06 -23.19 -2.20
CA GLN A 339 6.20 -23.81 -3.21
C GLN A 339 6.00 -25.33 -3.01
N THR A 340 6.76 -25.96 -2.10
CA THR A 340 6.52 -27.36 -1.68
C THR A 340 5.64 -27.48 -0.44
N CYS A 341 5.31 -26.35 0.21
CA CYS A 341 4.42 -26.32 1.37
C CYS A 341 2.95 -26.31 0.91
N SER A 342 2.19 -27.36 1.26
CA SER A 342 0.77 -27.47 0.88
C SER A 342 -0.04 -26.25 1.33
N THR A 343 0.15 -25.80 2.57
CA THR A 343 -0.55 -24.62 3.08
C THR A 343 -0.28 -23.36 2.25
N HIS A 344 0.94 -23.17 1.75
CA HIS A 344 1.23 -22.03 0.87
C HIS A 344 0.55 -22.22 -0.49
N VAL A 345 0.73 -23.38 -1.10
CA VAL A 345 0.18 -23.73 -2.42
C VAL A 345 -1.34 -23.56 -2.43
N ASP A 346 -2.05 -24.11 -1.45
CA ASP A 346 -3.52 -24.04 -1.35
C ASP A 346 -4.02 -22.58 -1.24
N ASN A 347 -3.33 -21.75 -0.45
CA ASN A 347 -3.66 -20.33 -0.30
C ASN A 347 -3.40 -19.53 -1.57
N ILE A 348 -2.30 -19.83 -2.28
CA ILE A 348 -1.98 -19.18 -3.54
C ILE A 348 -2.98 -19.60 -4.63
N ASP A 349 -3.31 -20.88 -4.73
CA ASP A 349 -4.28 -21.36 -5.72
C ASP A 349 -5.65 -20.71 -5.50
N SER A 350 -6.12 -20.66 -4.25
CA SER A 350 -7.36 -19.96 -3.89
C SER A 350 -7.31 -18.47 -4.24
N LEU A 351 -6.17 -17.81 -4.01
CA LEU A 351 -5.96 -16.39 -4.32
C LEU A 351 -6.00 -16.15 -5.83
N VAL A 352 -5.28 -16.98 -6.59
CA VAL A 352 -5.17 -16.88 -8.05
C VAL A 352 -6.53 -17.11 -8.69
N GLU A 353 -7.23 -18.18 -8.31
CA GLU A 353 -8.57 -18.49 -8.83
C GLU A 353 -9.54 -17.33 -8.57
N LEU A 354 -9.62 -16.82 -7.34
CA LEU A 354 -10.47 -15.68 -7.01
C LEU A 354 -10.09 -14.42 -7.81
N THR A 355 -8.80 -14.20 -8.01
CA THR A 355 -8.29 -13.03 -8.74
C THR A 355 -8.60 -13.13 -10.22
N GLU A 356 -8.37 -14.28 -10.85
CA GLU A 356 -8.72 -14.53 -12.24
C GLU A 356 -10.22 -14.37 -12.47
N LEU A 357 -11.06 -15.00 -11.63
CA LEU A 357 -12.52 -14.91 -11.74
C LEU A 357 -13.00 -13.45 -11.66
N THR A 358 -12.48 -12.68 -10.72
CA THR A 358 -12.87 -11.26 -10.59
C THR A 358 -12.51 -10.48 -11.84
N LEU A 359 -11.28 -10.66 -12.34
CA LEU A 359 -10.79 -9.93 -13.50
C LEU A 359 -11.51 -10.32 -14.81
N ILE A 360 -11.92 -11.58 -14.95
CA ILE A 360 -12.76 -12.03 -16.08
C ILE A 360 -14.13 -11.36 -16.05
N LEU A 361 -14.73 -11.21 -14.86
CA LEU A 361 -16.03 -10.55 -14.71
C LEU A 361 -15.91 -9.05 -15.07
N ASP A 362 -14.86 -8.39 -14.61
CA ASP A 362 -14.58 -6.99 -14.94
C ASP A 362 -14.38 -6.81 -16.46
N ASP A 363 -13.60 -7.70 -17.11
CA ASP A 363 -13.39 -7.69 -18.56
C ASP A 363 -14.74 -7.91 -19.32
N ALA A 364 -15.64 -8.73 -18.80
CA ALA A 364 -16.95 -9.00 -19.40
C ALA A 364 -17.90 -7.80 -19.30
N ASP A 365 -17.90 -7.11 -18.16
CA ASP A 365 -18.70 -5.90 -17.94
C ASP A 365 -18.26 -4.76 -18.87
N GLU A 366 -16.95 -4.55 -19.07
CA GLU A 366 -16.42 -3.58 -20.04
C GLU A 366 -16.87 -3.87 -21.48
N ILE A 367 -16.92 -5.14 -21.87
CA ILE A 367 -17.40 -5.56 -23.21
C ILE A 367 -18.90 -5.27 -23.38
N ILE A 368 -19.69 -5.40 -22.32
CA ILE A 368 -21.13 -5.09 -22.34
C ILE A 368 -21.33 -3.59 -22.44
N GLU A 369 -20.60 -2.78 -21.66
CA GLU A 369 -20.69 -1.32 -21.68
C GLU A 369 -20.25 -0.71 -23.01
N THR A 370 -19.28 -1.30 -23.70
CA THR A 370 -18.80 -0.80 -25.02
C THR A 370 -19.70 -1.18 -26.20
N LYS A 371 -20.65 -2.11 -26.01
CA LYS A 371 -21.61 -2.54 -27.05
C LYS A 371 -22.98 -1.88 -26.92
N CYS A 372 -23.28 -1.21 -25.80
CA CYS A 372 -24.46 -0.39 -25.59
C CYS A 372 -24.19 1.09 -25.89
#